data_AF-A0A0A1UC59-F1
#
_entry.id   AF-A0A0A1UC59-F1
#
_cell.length_a   1.000
_cell.length_b   1.000
_cell.length_c   1.000
_cell.angle_alpha   90.00
_cell.angle_beta   90.00
_cell.angle_gamma   90.00
#
_symmetry.space_group_name_H-M   'P 1'
#
loop_
_entity.id
_entity.type
_entity.pdbx_description
1 polymer ?
#
loop_
_entity_poly.entity_id
_entity_poly.type
_entity_poly.pdbx_seq_one_letter_code
_entity_poly.pdbx_strand_id
1 'polypeptide(L)'
;MCISCPSGFYLTSEHTCKEMLLAVICKVGYYYISKDCKQCDTSCYFCLDDKQSNETMLCLPFNELTQFCLKKTKNGCASCQTGYFFSNGRCSKCFETCLKCTSMTYCSECSDNYVNIDYTCHHHSIIQYCTAATNDRCTKCKSGMQLMTVGLFARLQSAMILYLGQL
;
A
#
# COMPACT_ATOMS: atom_id res chain seq x y z
N MET A 1 -0.08 5.44 55.38
CA MET A 1 0.13 4.22 54.56
C MET A 1 0.19 4.66 53.11
N CYS A 2 1.31 4.45 52.43
CA CYS A 2 1.43 4.79 51.00
C CYS A 2 0.83 3.65 50.18
N ILE A 3 -0.20 3.93 49.38
CA ILE A 3 -0.77 2.95 48.47
C ILE A 3 0.06 2.99 47.19
N SER A 4 0.86 1.96 46.95
CA SER A 4 1.52 1.72 45.67
C SER A 4 0.74 0.66 44.88
N CYS A 5 0.56 0.89 43.58
CA CYS A 5 -0.09 -0.09 42.71
C CYS A 5 0.93 -1.09 42.15
N PRO A 6 0.55 -2.37 41.95
CA PRO A 6 1.35 -3.34 41.23
C PRO A 6 1.63 -2.91 39.78
N SER A 7 2.70 -3.44 39.20
CA SER A 7 3.07 -3.21 37.80
C SER A 7 1.90 -3.50 36.85
N GLY A 8 1.56 -2.56 35.96
CA GLY A 8 0.44 -2.67 35.01
C GLY A 8 -0.85 -1.94 35.44
N PHE A 9 -0.84 -1.30 36.61
CA PHE A 9 -1.98 -0.55 37.15
C PHE A 9 -1.56 0.88 37.52
N TYR A 10 -2.50 1.82 37.42
CA TYR A 10 -2.30 3.20 37.88
C TYR A 10 -3.29 3.56 38.99
N LEU A 11 -2.87 4.46 39.89
CA LEU A 11 -3.69 4.92 41.01
C LEU A 11 -4.68 6.00 40.53
N THR A 12 -5.97 5.80 40.80
CA THR A 12 -7.02 6.77 40.46
C THR A 12 -7.20 7.82 41.57
N SER A 13 -7.95 8.89 41.29
CA SER A 13 -8.31 9.91 42.28
C SER A 13 -9.18 9.39 43.43
N GLU A 14 -9.76 8.20 43.28
CA GLU A 14 -10.52 7.48 44.33
C GLU A 14 -9.64 6.52 45.13
N HIS A 15 -8.31 6.58 44.97
CA HIS A 15 -7.32 5.72 45.62
C HIS A 15 -7.46 4.22 45.31
N THR A 16 -7.99 3.88 44.13
CA THR A 16 -8.08 2.51 43.63
C THR A 16 -7.10 2.28 42.48
N CYS A 17 -6.57 1.06 42.35
CA CYS A 17 -5.67 0.71 41.24
C CYS A 17 -6.49 0.23 40.03
N LYS A 18 -6.39 0.91 38.89
CA LYS A 18 -7.07 0.54 37.64
C LYS A 18 -6.08 0.03 36.61
N GLU A 19 -6.46 -1.04 35.91
CA GLU A 19 -5.61 -1.68 34.90
C GLU A 19 -5.35 -0.72 33.73
N MET A 20 -4.09 -0.60 33.35
CA MET A 20 -3.66 0.25 32.23
C MET A 20 -3.97 -0.47 30.91
N LEU A 21 -5.23 -0.36 30.44
CA LEU A 21 -5.63 -0.80 29.10
C LEU A 21 -5.07 0.18 28.06
N LEU A 22 -3.80 0.04 27.73
CA LEU A 22 -3.16 0.70 26.59
C LEU A 22 -2.37 -0.34 25.82
N ALA A 23 -2.61 -0.39 24.50
CA ALA A 23 -1.77 -1.10 23.56
C ALA A 23 -0.29 -0.82 23.90
N VAL A 24 0.44 -1.85 24.32
CA VAL A 24 1.84 -1.70 24.73
C VAL A 24 2.66 -1.41 23.48
N ILE A 25 3.08 -0.15 23.33
CA ILE A 25 3.99 0.26 22.25
C ILE A 25 5.42 0.15 22.80
N CYS A 26 6.18 -0.84 22.32
CA CYS A 26 7.59 -0.99 22.68
C CYS A 26 8.46 0.11 22.06
N LYS A 27 9.61 0.40 22.70
CA LYS A 27 10.63 1.29 22.14
C LYS A 27 11.18 0.68 20.84
N VAL A 28 11.66 1.54 19.94
CA VAL A 28 12.29 1.10 18.69
C VAL A 28 13.49 0.20 18.97
N GLY A 29 13.59 -0.93 18.26
CA GLY A 29 14.55 -2.00 18.53
C GLY A 29 14.07 -3.01 19.58
N TYR A 30 12.80 -2.95 20.01
CA TYR A 30 12.18 -3.92 20.91
C TYR A 30 10.81 -4.34 20.37
N TYR A 31 10.41 -5.59 20.59
CA TYR A 31 9.12 -6.15 20.20
C TYR A 31 8.35 -6.69 21.41
N TYR A 32 7.01 -6.66 21.34
CA TYR A 32 6.16 -7.10 22.43
C TYR A 32 5.91 -8.60 22.37
N ILE A 33 6.29 -9.33 23.41
CA ILE A 33 6.03 -10.75 23.56
C ILE A 33 5.78 -11.07 25.02
N SER A 34 4.77 -11.90 25.30
CA SER A 34 4.48 -12.38 26.66
C SER A 34 4.40 -11.29 27.73
N LYS A 35 3.77 -10.15 27.41
CA LYS A 35 3.64 -8.97 28.27
C LYS A 35 4.91 -8.16 28.54
N ASP A 36 5.98 -8.43 27.81
CA ASP A 36 7.27 -7.72 27.92
C ASP A 36 7.77 -7.20 26.57
N CYS A 37 8.61 -6.17 26.60
CA CYS A 37 9.35 -5.71 25.41
C CYS A 37 10.73 -6.37 25.36
N LYS A 38 10.96 -7.25 24.38
CA LYS A 38 12.27 -7.91 24.15
C LYS A 38 13.05 -7.17 23.09
N GLN A 39 14.36 -7.00 23.32
CA GLN A 39 15.24 -6.35 22.36
C GLN A 39 15.37 -7.22 21.10
N CYS A 40 15.27 -6.63 19.91
CA CYS A 40 15.62 -7.31 18.67
C CYS A 40 17.14 -7.60 18.67
N ASP A 41 17.55 -8.72 18.08
CA ASP A 41 18.96 -9.09 17.93
C ASP A 41 19.76 -7.96 17.26
N THR A 42 21.05 -7.77 17.54
CA THR A 42 21.85 -6.70 16.90
C THR A 42 21.99 -6.87 15.39
N SER A 43 21.80 -8.08 14.87
CA SER A 43 21.65 -8.37 13.43
C SER A 43 20.28 -7.97 12.86
N CYS A 44 19.30 -7.73 13.72
CA CYS A 44 17.91 -7.41 13.40
C CYS A 44 17.48 -6.08 14.00
N TYR A 45 17.46 -5.02 13.18
CA TYR A 45 17.07 -3.70 13.65
C TYR A 45 15.53 -3.52 13.75
N PHE A 46 14.74 -4.43 13.17
CA PHE A 46 13.27 -4.33 13.12
C PHE A 46 12.56 -5.70 13.14
N CYS A 47 11.58 -5.85 14.02
CA CYS A 47 10.80 -7.07 14.20
C CYS A 47 9.35 -6.82 13.71
N LEU A 48 8.77 -7.72 12.90
CA LEU A 48 7.36 -7.61 12.47
C LEU A 48 6.44 -8.52 13.28
N ASP A 49 5.28 -7.98 13.66
CA ASP A 49 4.13 -8.75 14.14
C ASP A 49 3.36 -9.29 12.94
N ASP A 50 3.63 -10.53 12.53
CA ASP A 50 2.82 -11.19 11.51
C ASP A 50 1.66 -11.92 12.20
N LYS A 51 0.50 -11.27 12.26
CA LYS A 51 -0.74 -11.88 12.79
C LYS A 51 -1.36 -12.92 11.85
N GLN A 52 -0.68 -13.35 10.79
CA GLN A 52 -1.22 -14.27 9.77
C GLN A 52 -0.54 -15.65 9.73
N SER A 53 0.47 -15.90 10.55
CA SER A 53 1.05 -17.23 10.69
C SER A 53 1.17 -17.60 12.17
N ASN A 54 0.80 -18.84 12.49
CA ASN A 54 0.64 -19.32 13.86
C ASN A 54 1.98 -19.51 14.62
N GLU A 55 3.11 -18.98 14.15
CA GLU A 55 4.43 -19.15 14.78
C GLU A 55 5.36 -17.95 14.53
N THR A 56 5.76 -17.28 15.62
CA THR A 56 6.94 -16.40 15.81
C THR A 56 7.06 -15.10 14.99
N MET A 57 7.33 -13.99 15.71
CA MET A 57 7.82 -12.73 15.12
C MET A 57 9.14 -12.98 14.38
N LEU A 58 9.14 -12.74 13.07
CA LEU A 58 10.31 -12.95 12.21
C LEU A 58 11.28 -11.77 12.32
N CYS A 59 12.44 -12.01 12.93
CA CYS A 59 13.62 -11.16 12.80
C CYS A 59 14.19 -11.30 11.39
N LEU A 60 14.10 -10.26 10.56
CA LEU A 60 14.80 -10.21 9.27
C LEU A 60 16.00 -9.25 9.32
N PRO A 61 17.08 -9.52 8.55
CA PRO A 61 18.18 -8.58 8.38
C PRO A 61 17.70 -7.22 7.88
N PHE A 62 18.29 -6.13 8.39
CA PHE A 62 17.90 -4.77 7.99
C PHE A 62 17.99 -4.53 6.47
N ASN A 63 18.94 -5.18 5.79
CA ASN A 63 19.08 -5.08 4.34
C ASN A 63 17.92 -5.73 3.58
N GLU A 64 17.36 -6.84 4.08
CA GLU A 64 16.19 -7.49 3.48
C GLU A 64 14.93 -6.64 3.71
N LEU A 65 14.76 -6.09 4.91
CA LEU A 65 13.65 -5.21 5.26
C LEU A 65 13.60 -3.92 4.43
N THR A 66 14.77 -3.46 4.02
CA THR A 66 14.95 -2.20 3.30
C THR A 66 15.33 -2.40 1.84
N GLN A 67 15.12 -3.60 1.31
CA GLN A 67 15.22 -3.86 -0.11
C GLN A 67 14.19 -3.00 -0.85
N PHE A 68 14.61 -2.33 -1.93
CA PHE A 68 13.78 -1.39 -2.70
C PHE A 68 13.23 -0.19 -1.89
N CYS A 69 13.83 0.09 -0.74
CA CYS A 69 13.50 1.24 0.09
C CYS A 69 14.36 2.45 -0.29
N LEU A 70 13.72 3.59 -0.55
CA LEU A 70 14.40 4.86 -0.82
C LEU A 70 14.80 5.57 0.48
N LYS A 71 13.92 5.56 1.49
CA LYS A 71 14.18 6.22 2.77
C LYS A 71 14.06 5.23 3.92
N LYS A 72 15.19 4.88 4.52
CA LYS A 72 15.25 4.01 5.68
C LYS A 72 15.12 4.82 6.97
N THR A 73 14.44 4.27 7.96
CA THR A 73 14.30 4.87 9.29
C THR A 73 14.54 3.81 10.36
N LYS A 74 14.57 4.27 11.62
CA LYS A 74 14.56 3.37 12.77
C LYS A 74 13.32 2.46 12.83
N ASN A 75 12.26 2.82 12.10
CA ASN A 75 11.02 2.07 12.04
C ASN A 75 10.88 1.16 10.80
N GLY A 76 11.99 0.85 10.12
CA GLY A 76 11.98 0.18 8.81
C GLY A 76 11.93 1.17 7.66
N CYS A 77 11.28 0.80 6.55
CA CYS A 77 11.19 1.67 5.38
C CYS A 77 10.15 2.79 5.55
N ALA A 78 10.46 4.01 5.13
CA ALA A 78 9.52 5.14 5.10
C ALA A 78 9.04 5.51 3.70
N SER A 79 9.78 5.12 2.65
CA SER A 79 9.32 5.30 1.26
C SER A 79 9.94 4.26 0.34
N CYS A 80 9.11 3.73 -0.56
CA CYS A 80 9.49 2.66 -1.49
C CYS A 80 9.84 3.23 -2.87
N GLN A 81 10.70 2.50 -3.59
CA GLN A 81 10.98 2.75 -5.00
C GLN A 81 9.69 2.58 -5.83
N THR A 82 9.59 3.29 -6.95
CA THR A 82 8.54 3.05 -7.96
C THR A 82 8.45 1.56 -8.31
N GLY A 83 7.23 1.03 -8.44
CA GLY A 83 6.97 -0.40 -8.59
C GLY A 83 6.90 -1.16 -7.27
N TYR A 84 7.00 -0.49 -6.12
CA TYR A 84 6.82 -1.09 -4.79
C TYR A 84 5.93 -0.23 -3.90
N PHE A 85 5.06 -0.88 -3.11
CA PHE A 85 4.22 -0.23 -2.11
C PHE A 85 4.70 -0.55 -0.69
N PHE A 86 4.39 0.35 0.24
CA PHE A 86 4.69 0.15 1.65
C PHE A 86 3.72 -0.85 2.28
N SER A 87 4.26 -1.90 2.90
CA SER A 87 3.50 -2.88 3.66
C SER A 87 4.30 -3.31 4.87
N ASN A 88 3.73 -3.10 6.07
CA ASN A 88 4.33 -3.53 7.35
C ASN A 88 5.82 -3.20 7.48
N GLY A 89 6.23 -1.95 7.27
CA GLY A 89 7.63 -1.55 7.44
C GLY A 89 8.56 -1.95 6.27
N ARG A 90 8.04 -2.60 5.23
CA ARG A 90 8.78 -3.12 4.08
C ARG A 90 8.21 -2.59 2.76
N CYS A 91 8.96 -2.78 1.68
CA CYS A 91 8.52 -2.51 0.32
C CYS A 91 8.15 -3.80 -0.39
N SER A 92 6.86 -3.94 -0.70
CA SER A 92 6.32 -5.09 -1.44
C SER A 92 6.15 -4.70 -2.90
N LYS A 93 6.49 -5.62 -3.82
CA LYS A 93 6.41 -5.36 -5.27
C LYS A 93 4.94 -5.14 -5.68
N CYS A 94 4.70 -4.16 -6.54
CA CYS A 94 3.43 -3.99 -7.22
C CYS A 94 3.16 -5.15 -8.19
N PHE A 95 1.91 -5.31 -8.58
CA PHE A 95 1.55 -6.21 -9.68
C PHE A 95 2.23 -5.76 -10.98
N GLU A 96 2.59 -6.68 -11.87
CA GLU A 96 3.47 -6.39 -13.02
C GLU A 96 2.91 -5.35 -14.01
N THR A 97 1.58 -5.24 -14.09
CA THR A 97 0.88 -4.28 -14.95
C THR A 97 0.76 -2.89 -14.33
N CYS A 98 1.33 -2.69 -13.13
CA CYS A 98 1.18 -1.49 -12.33
C CYS A 98 2.54 -0.85 -12.02
N LEU A 99 2.69 0.42 -12.41
CA LEU A 99 3.89 1.23 -12.17
C LEU A 99 3.91 1.79 -10.74
N LYS A 100 2.76 2.23 -10.21
CA LYS A 100 2.59 2.67 -8.83
C LYS A 100 1.33 2.08 -8.23
N CYS A 101 1.46 1.46 -7.06
CA CYS A 101 0.35 0.86 -6.34
C CYS A 101 0.32 1.30 -4.87
N THR A 102 -0.84 1.24 -4.26
CA THR A 102 -1.04 1.47 -2.81
C THR A 102 -1.18 0.16 -2.04
N SER A 103 -1.47 -0.94 -2.75
CA SER A 103 -1.50 -2.30 -2.24
C SER A 103 -1.27 -3.29 -3.37
N MET A 104 -1.31 -4.60 -3.08
CA MET A 104 -1.22 -5.64 -4.11
C MET A 104 -2.40 -5.62 -5.10
N THR A 105 -3.57 -5.11 -4.69
CA THR A 105 -4.79 -5.07 -5.53
C THR A 105 -5.09 -3.69 -6.10
N TYR A 106 -4.62 -2.62 -5.46
CA TYR A 106 -4.95 -1.24 -5.85
C TYR A 106 -3.78 -0.56 -6.55
N CYS A 107 -3.97 -0.28 -7.84
CA CYS A 107 -3.03 0.43 -8.69
C CYS A 107 -3.44 1.90 -8.88
N SER A 108 -2.51 2.81 -8.62
CA SER A 108 -2.67 4.25 -8.86
C SER A 108 -2.14 4.71 -10.21
N GLU A 109 -1.23 3.95 -10.83
CA GLU A 109 -0.66 4.25 -12.14
C GLU A 109 -0.24 2.96 -12.85
N CYS A 110 -0.81 2.72 -14.02
CA CYS A 110 -0.58 1.54 -14.84
C CYS A 110 0.68 1.67 -15.71
N SER A 111 1.28 0.53 -16.01
CA SER A 111 2.35 0.43 -17.00
C SER A 111 1.85 0.77 -18.41
N ASP A 112 2.77 1.06 -19.33
CA ASP A 112 2.43 1.26 -20.74
C ASP A 112 1.62 0.09 -21.30
N ASN A 113 0.68 0.40 -22.20
CA ASN A 113 -0.32 -0.51 -22.78
C ASN A 113 -1.42 -0.97 -21.83
N TYR A 114 -1.50 -0.42 -20.62
CA TYR A 114 -2.61 -0.67 -19.69
C TYR A 114 -3.39 0.61 -19.40
N VAL A 115 -4.68 0.43 -19.12
CA VAL A 115 -5.62 1.47 -18.71
C VAL A 115 -6.12 1.19 -17.30
N ASN A 116 -6.28 2.24 -16.50
CA ASN A 116 -6.78 2.12 -15.15
C ASN A 116 -8.31 2.17 -15.16
N ILE A 117 -8.95 1.10 -14.72
CA ILE A 117 -10.39 1.03 -14.49
C ILE A 117 -10.59 0.61 -13.05
N ASP A 118 -11.23 1.47 -12.27
CA ASP A 118 -11.53 1.23 -10.85
C ASP A 118 -10.30 0.77 -10.05
N TYR A 119 -9.17 1.47 -10.22
CA TYR A 119 -7.89 1.20 -9.57
C TYR A 119 -7.23 -0.12 -9.97
N THR A 120 -7.64 -0.72 -11.09
CA THR A 120 -7.04 -1.94 -11.64
C THR A 120 -6.59 -1.74 -13.08
N CYS A 121 -5.47 -2.35 -13.44
CA CYS A 121 -4.85 -2.17 -14.75
C CYS A 121 -5.30 -3.26 -15.72
N HIS A 122 -5.98 -2.83 -16.78
CA HIS A 122 -6.42 -3.71 -17.85
C HIS A 122 -5.65 -3.41 -19.13
N HIS A 123 -5.33 -4.45 -19.89
CA HIS A 123 -4.66 -4.26 -21.17
C HIS A 123 -5.53 -3.41 -22.11
N HIS A 124 -4.93 -2.48 -22.85
CA HIS A 124 -5.65 -1.49 -23.67
C HIS A 124 -6.66 -2.11 -24.65
N SER A 125 -6.47 -3.37 -25.04
CA SER A 125 -7.36 -4.12 -25.93
C SER A 125 -8.80 -4.28 -25.41
N ILE A 126 -9.05 -4.05 -24.12
CA ILE A 126 -10.43 -4.03 -23.59
C ILE A 126 -11.22 -2.83 -24.11
N ILE A 127 -10.53 -1.74 -24.47
CA ILE A 127 -11.12 -0.58 -25.12
C ILE A 127 -11.10 -0.86 -26.62
N GLN A 128 -12.30 -1.01 -27.19
CA GLN A 128 -12.46 -1.25 -28.61
C GLN A 128 -11.70 -0.19 -29.43
N TYR A 129 -10.93 -0.65 -30.42
CA TYR A 129 -10.12 0.18 -31.31
C TYR A 129 -8.92 0.90 -30.68
N CYS A 130 -8.63 0.68 -29.40
CA CYS A 130 -7.42 1.22 -28.79
C CYS A 130 -6.17 0.44 -29.22
N THR A 131 -5.12 1.13 -29.65
CA THR A 131 -3.88 0.55 -30.15
C THR A 131 -2.66 0.84 -29.29
N ALA A 132 -2.76 1.82 -28.37
CA ALA A 132 -1.76 2.07 -27.34
C ALA A 132 -2.40 2.80 -26.16
N ALA A 133 -1.88 2.56 -24.96
CA ALA A 133 -2.28 3.25 -23.74
C ALA A 133 -1.05 3.72 -22.95
N THR A 134 -1.14 4.93 -22.39
CA THR A 134 -0.13 5.50 -21.47
C THR A 134 -0.85 6.42 -20.48
N ASN A 135 -0.25 6.65 -19.31
CA ASN A 135 -0.85 7.47 -18.23
C ASN A 135 -2.28 7.05 -17.90
N ASP A 136 -2.53 5.74 -17.77
CA ASP A 136 -3.82 5.14 -17.41
C ASP A 136 -4.94 5.20 -18.46
N ARG A 137 -4.66 5.67 -19.68
CA ARG A 137 -5.67 5.91 -20.72
C ARG A 137 -5.23 5.42 -22.09
N CYS A 138 -6.22 5.13 -22.94
CA CYS A 138 -5.97 4.96 -24.35
C CYS A 138 -5.47 6.28 -24.95
N THR A 139 -4.34 6.22 -25.66
CA THR A 139 -3.72 7.40 -26.28
C THR A 139 -3.65 7.30 -27.80
N LYS A 140 -3.74 6.09 -28.36
CA LYS A 140 -3.81 5.88 -29.81
C LYS A 140 -4.98 4.97 -30.16
N CYS A 141 -5.67 5.31 -31.24
CA CYS A 141 -6.75 4.50 -31.78
C CYS A 141 -6.40 4.02 -33.19
N LYS A 142 -7.13 3.00 -33.66
CA LYS A 142 -7.12 2.60 -35.06
C LYS A 142 -7.52 3.79 -35.96
N SER A 143 -6.96 3.87 -37.16
CA SER A 143 -7.24 4.94 -38.13
C SER A 143 -8.74 5.16 -38.33
N GLY A 144 -9.18 6.43 -38.29
CA GLY A 144 -10.58 6.83 -38.41
C GLY A 144 -11.39 6.80 -37.11
N MET A 145 -10.75 6.55 -35.97
CA MET A 145 -11.37 6.56 -34.63
C MET A 145 -10.82 7.71 -33.77
N GLN A 146 -11.63 8.24 -32.88
CA GLN A 146 -11.31 9.31 -31.93
C GLN A 146 -11.61 8.90 -30.50
N LEU A 147 -10.82 9.43 -29.56
CA LEU A 147 -11.05 9.28 -28.11
C LEU A 147 -12.24 10.17 -27.71
N MET A 148 -13.17 9.65 -26.91
CA MET A 148 -14.33 10.44 -26.44
C MET A 148 -14.16 10.99 -25.03
N THR A 149 -14.14 10.14 -24.01
CA THR A 149 -14.04 10.58 -22.60
C THR A 149 -12.69 10.22 -22.02
N VAL A 150 -11.82 11.20 -21.80
CA VAL A 150 -10.56 11.06 -21.03
C VAL A 150 -9.69 9.84 -21.44
N GLY A 151 -9.85 9.33 -22.67
CA GLY A 151 -9.17 8.12 -23.17
C GLY A 151 -9.74 6.77 -22.72
N LEU A 152 -10.96 6.71 -22.17
CA LEU A 152 -11.64 5.47 -21.73
C LEU A 152 -12.50 4.81 -22.83
N PHE A 153 -12.84 5.55 -23.89
CA PHE A 153 -13.59 5.03 -25.03
C PHE A 153 -13.04 5.59 -26.35
N ALA A 154 -13.12 4.79 -27.42
CA ALA A 154 -12.85 5.22 -28.79
C ALA A 154 -14.08 4.97 -29.70
N ARG A 155 -14.40 5.90 -30.60
CA ARG A 155 -15.49 5.78 -31.58
C ARG A 155 -15.10 6.31 -32.96
N LEU A 156 -15.86 5.91 -33.98
CA LEU A 156 -15.70 6.41 -35.35
C LEU A 156 -15.77 7.94 -35.39
N GLN A 157 -14.82 8.55 -36.09
CA GLN A 157 -14.75 10.00 -36.33
C GLN A 157 -16.00 10.55 -37.04
N SER A 158 -16.76 9.70 -37.74
CA SER A 158 -18.03 10.03 -38.38
C SER A 158 -19.25 10.00 -37.45
N ALA A 159 -19.07 9.67 -36.16
CA ALA A 159 -20.11 9.73 -35.14
C ALA A 159 -20.03 11.03 -34.29
N MET A 160 -19.54 12.13 -34.87
CA MET A 160 -20.00 13.46 -34.42
C MET A 160 -21.51 13.49 -34.62
N ILE A 161 -22.24 13.14 -33.57
CA ILE A 161 -23.54 13.68 -33.21
C ILE A 161 -24.30 14.23 -34.42
N LEU A 162 -24.90 13.33 -35.21
CA LEU A 162 -26.17 13.63 -35.85
C LEU A 162 -27.20 13.71 -34.71
N TYR A 163 -27.19 14.79 -33.91
CA TYR A 163 -28.47 15.31 -33.44
C TYR A 163 -29.11 15.91 -34.69
N LEU A 164 -29.74 15.03 -35.47
CA LEU A 164 -30.89 15.45 -36.24
C LEU A 164 -31.85 16.03 -35.21
N GLY A 165 -31.98 17.36 -35.20
CA GLY A 165 -33.12 18.01 -34.59
C GLY A 165 -34.36 17.41 -35.25
N GLN A 166 -35.01 16.50 -34.53
CA GLN A 166 -36.37 16.09 -34.83
C GLN A 166 -37.29 17.12 -34.16
N LEU A 167 -37.94 17.89 -35.04
CA LEU A 167 -39.26 18.55 -34.95
C LEU A 167 -39.74 19.05 -33.59
#